data_AF-W7S7Z3-F1
#
_entry.id   AF-W7S7Z3-F1
#
_cell.length_a   1.000
_cell.length_b   1.000
_cell.length_c   1.000
_cell.angle_alpha   90.00
_cell.angle_beta   90.00
_cell.angle_gamma   90.00
#
_symmetry.space_group_name_H-M   'P 1'
#
loop_
_entity.id
_entity.type
_entity.pdbx_description
1 polymer ?
#
loop_
_entity_poly.entity_id
_entity_poly.type
_entity_poly.pdbx_seq_one_letter_code
_entity_poly.pdbx_strand_id
1 'polypeptide(L)'
;MRTMHILVTESAPGASRRLVGRLRELGCRVSACHDSSTVCRAVAPGGGCPLDGAEPAGIVVDVRDGAGELTAREYGVVCGVRARRQVVFVDVDEDRRAAVPTGMNPHMTAVQMPALVQACADALRTEQGR
;
A
#
# COMPACT_ATOMS: atom_id res chain seq x y z
N MET A 1 5.23 -19.32 -9.56
CA MET A 1 5.11 -17.93 -10.04
C MET A 1 5.19 -17.03 -8.82
N ARG A 2 6.10 -16.06 -8.78
CA ARG A 2 6.08 -15.05 -7.70
C ARG A 2 4.93 -14.11 -8.00
N THR A 3 4.03 -13.94 -7.04
CA THR A 3 2.93 -12.98 -7.13
C THR A 3 3.38 -11.68 -6.49
N MET A 4 3.19 -10.54 -7.15
CA MET A 4 3.45 -9.23 -6.56
C MET A 4 2.63 -9.06 -5.28
N HIS A 5 3.31 -8.83 -4.15
CA HIS A 5 2.70 -8.65 -2.84
C HIS A 5 2.79 -7.19 -2.38
N ILE A 6 1.62 -6.57 -2.21
CA ILE A 6 1.47 -5.16 -1.86
C ILE A 6 0.80 -5.07 -0.49
N LEU A 7 1.35 -4.23 0.39
CA LEU A 7 0.70 -3.79 1.61
C LEU A 7 -0.04 -2.48 1.32
N VAL A 8 -1.34 -2.42 1.61
CA VAL A 8 -2.14 -1.22 1.46
C VAL A 8 -2.52 -0.66 2.82
N THR A 9 -2.28 0.64 3.01
CA THR A 9 -2.77 1.44 4.13
C THR A 9 -3.75 2.51 3.63
N GLU A 10 -4.53 3.07 4.53
CA GLU A 10 -5.52 4.09 4.21
C GLU A 10 -5.63 5.13 5.32
N SER A 11 -5.80 6.39 4.94
CA SER A 11 -6.00 7.50 5.90
C SER A 11 -7.40 7.50 6.51
N ALA A 12 -8.38 6.93 5.80
CA ALA A 12 -9.77 6.84 6.23
C ALA A 12 -10.33 5.42 5.95
N PRO A 13 -11.22 4.90 6.82
CA PRO A 13 -11.83 3.59 6.62
C PRO A 13 -12.48 3.44 5.24
N GLY A 14 -12.04 2.44 4.47
CA GLY A 14 -12.59 2.11 3.17
C GLY A 14 -12.08 2.95 2.00
N ALA A 15 -11.21 3.94 2.23
CA ALA A 15 -10.62 4.74 1.14
C ALA A 15 -9.84 3.86 0.15
N SER A 16 -9.22 2.77 0.63
CA SER A 16 -8.47 1.84 -0.22
C SER A 16 -9.32 0.85 -1.02
N ARG A 17 -10.62 0.70 -0.72
CA ARG A 17 -11.46 -0.40 -1.23
C ARG A 17 -11.37 -0.54 -2.76
N ARG A 18 -11.48 0.57 -3.48
CA ARG A 18 -11.47 0.61 -4.95
C ARG A 18 -10.13 0.14 -5.52
N LEU A 19 -9.03 0.67 -4.99
CA LEU A 19 -7.67 0.29 -5.40
C LEU A 19 -7.41 -1.18 -5.10
N VAL A 20 -7.76 -1.65 -3.90
CA VAL A 20 -7.56 -3.05 -3.48
C VAL A 20 -8.29 -4.01 -4.42
N GLY A 21 -9.52 -3.67 -4.83
CA GLY A 21 -10.27 -4.44 -5.83
C GLY A 21 -9.50 -4.57 -7.15
N ARG A 22 -9.10 -3.44 -7.74
CA ARG A 22 -8.35 -3.40 -9.00
C ARG A 22 -7.01 -4.16 -8.93
N LEU A 23 -6.25 -4.00 -7.86
CA LEU A 23 -4.97 -4.72 -7.69
C LEU A 23 -5.18 -6.23 -7.58
N ARG A 24 -6.23 -6.68 -6.89
CA ARG A 24 -6.57 -8.11 -6.80
C ARG A 24 -7.06 -8.68 -8.13
N GLU A 25 -7.85 -7.92 -8.88
CA GLU A 25 -8.29 -8.30 -10.24
C GLU A 25 -7.11 -8.45 -11.20
N LEU A 26 -6.05 -7.65 -11.06
CA LEU A 26 -4.79 -7.83 -11.79
C LEU A 26 -4.01 -9.09 -11.37
N GLY A 27 -4.34 -9.70 -10.23
CA GLY A 27 -3.64 -10.85 -9.69
C GLY A 27 -2.58 -10.51 -8.64
N CYS A 28 -2.50 -9.26 -8.16
CA CYS A 28 -1.64 -8.92 -7.02
C CYS A 28 -2.18 -9.54 -5.72
N ARG A 29 -1.26 -10.01 -4.86
CA ARG A 29 -1.59 -10.30 -3.46
C ARG A 29 -1.64 -8.98 -2.71
N VAL A 30 -2.76 -8.69 -2.06
CA VAL A 30 -2.95 -7.43 -1.32
C VAL A 30 -3.23 -7.71 0.15
N SER A 31 -2.35 -7.23 1.02
CA SER A 31 -2.48 -7.23 2.48
C SER A 31 -2.79 -5.84 3.00
N ALA A 32 -3.30 -5.76 4.24
CA ALA A 32 -3.53 -4.49 4.95
C ALA A 32 -2.97 -4.58 6.37
N CYS A 33 -2.60 -3.44 6.96
CA CYS A 33 -2.12 -3.34 8.35
C CYS A 33 -3.23 -3.56 9.39
N HIS A 34 -4.44 -3.16 9.03
CA HIS A 34 -5.60 -3.13 9.89
C HIS A 34 -6.78 -3.78 9.17
N ASP A 35 -7.65 -4.43 9.91
CA ASP A 35 -9.00 -4.76 9.46
C ASP A 35 -10.01 -3.76 10.06
N SER A 36 -11.29 -4.09 10.06
CA SER A 36 -12.34 -3.24 10.65
C SER A 36 -12.13 -2.96 12.14
N SER A 37 -11.37 -3.78 12.86
CA SER A 37 -11.09 -3.59 14.30
C SER A 37 -10.11 -2.46 14.60
N THR A 38 -9.43 -1.91 13.58
CA THR A 38 -8.39 -0.87 13.71
C THR A 38 -7.12 -1.31 14.44
N VAL A 39 -7.09 -2.55 14.95
CA VAL A 39 -5.92 -3.11 15.64
C VAL A 39 -4.88 -3.53 14.61
N CYS A 40 -3.63 -3.15 14.84
CA CYS A 40 -2.52 -3.54 13.97
C CYS A 40 -2.33 -5.06 14.01
N ARG A 41 -2.26 -5.69 12.83
CA ARG A 41 -2.11 -7.15 12.70
C ARG A 41 -0.85 -7.70 13.36
N ALA A 42 0.21 -6.91 13.48
CA ALA A 42 1.45 -7.34 14.12
C ALA A 42 1.35 -7.47 15.64
N VAL A 43 0.41 -6.76 16.27
CA VAL A 43 0.20 -6.77 17.73
C VAL A 43 -1.05 -7.52 18.15
N ALA A 44 -1.91 -7.89 17.19
CA ALA A 44 -3.07 -8.73 17.46
C ALA A 44 -2.62 -10.15 17.90
N PRO A 45 -3.33 -10.80 18.85
CA PRO A 45 -3.01 -12.16 19.26
C PRO A 45 -3.01 -13.14 18.08
N GLY A 46 -1.91 -13.89 17.91
CA GLY A 46 -1.73 -14.81 16.78
C GLY A 46 -1.59 -14.13 15.41
N GLY A 47 -1.48 -12.80 15.38
CA GLY A 47 -1.33 -12.01 14.18
C GLY A 47 0.11 -12.01 13.64
N GLY A 48 0.25 -11.57 12.39
CA GLY A 48 1.54 -11.44 11.71
C GLY A 48 1.59 -10.15 10.90
N CYS A 49 2.78 -9.55 10.84
CA CYS A 49 3.02 -8.36 10.04
C CYS A 49 3.22 -8.72 8.57
N PRO A 50 2.46 -8.12 7.62
CA PRO A 50 2.68 -8.37 6.19
C PRO A 50 4.05 -7.92 5.65
N LEU A 51 4.80 -7.12 6.40
CA LEU A 51 6.18 -6.71 6.03
C LEU A 51 7.24 -7.72 6.45
N ASP A 52 6.86 -8.73 7.25
CA ASP A 52 7.74 -9.77 7.77
C ASP A 52 7.38 -11.15 7.18
N GLY A 53 8.14 -12.19 7.54
CA GLY A 53 7.87 -13.58 7.16
C GLY A 53 8.53 -14.02 5.84
N ALA A 54 8.10 -15.17 5.33
CA ALA A 54 8.72 -15.83 4.16
C ALA A 54 8.40 -15.13 2.83
N GLU A 55 7.24 -14.47 2.73
CA GLU A 55 6.78 -13.75 1.54
C GLU A 55 6.32 -12.33 1.91
N PRO A 56 7.24 -11.47 2.37
CA PRO A 56 6.89 -10.13 2.83
C PRO A 56 6.40 -9.26 1.67
N ALA A 57 5.53 -8.30 1.99
CA ALA A 57 5.12 -7.28 1.03
C ALA A 57 6.35 -6.49 0.56
N GLY A 58 6.48 -6.35 -0.76
CA GLY A 58 7.60 -5.66 -1.39
C GLY A 58 7.38 -4.15 -1.52
N ILE A 59 6.12 -3.72 -1.57
CA ILE A 59 5.69 -2.34 -1.77
C ILE A 59 4.61 -2.01 -0.72
N VAL A 60 4.67 -0.79 -0.19
CA VAL A 60 3.62 -0.19 0.62
C VAL A 60 2.92 0.87 -0.22
N VAL A 61 1.60 0.80 -0.32
CA VAL A 61 0.77 1.81 -0.97
C VAL A 61 -0.15 2.41 0.07
N ASP A 62 -0.08 3.72 0.21
CA ASP A 62 -0.89 4.48 1.14
C ASP A 62 -1.95 5.29 0.39
N VAL A 63 -3.22 5.01 0.67
CA VAL A 63 -4.37 5.65 0.02
C VAL A 63 -4.88 6.78 0.90
N ARG A 64 -4.78 8.00 0.39
CA ARG A 64 -5.03 9.23 1.16
C ARG A 64 -6.30 9.94 0.69
N ASP A 65 -7.06 10.42 1.66
CA ASP A 65 -8.24 11.26 1.47
C ASP A 65 -7.99 12.65 2.09
N GLY A 66 -7.29 13.52 1.35
CA GLY A 66 -7.08 14.93 1.70
C GLY A 66 -6.22 15.25 2.93
N ALA A 67 -5.72 14.26 3.67
CA ALA A 67 -4.95 14.49 4.89
C ALA A 67 -3.55 15.08 4.61
N GLY A 68 -3.12 16.06 5.40
CA GLY A 68 -1.74 16.60 5.36
C GLY A 68 -0.74 15.75 6.15
N GLU A 69 -1.19 15.19 7.27
CA GLU A 69 -0.38 14.38 8.19
C GLU A 69 -0.81 12.91 8.16
N LEU A 70 0.07 12.01 8.64
CA LEU A 70 -0.26 10.60 8.82
C LEU A 70 -1.19 10.39 10.02
N THR A 71 -2.20 9.56 9.84
CA THR A 71 -3.02 9.01 10.93
C THR A 71 -2.42 7.70 11.45
N ALA A 72 -2.93 7.22 12.60
CA ALA A 72 -2.53 5.93 13.16
C ALA A 72 -2.77 4.75 12.20
N ARG A 73 -3.75 4.86 11.30
CA ARG A 73 -4.06 3.82 10.28
C ARG A 73 -3.00 3.71 9.20
N GLU A 74 -2.22 4.77 9.02
CA GLU A 74 -1.16 4.88 8.01
C GLU A 74 0.22 4.53 8.61
N TYR A 75 0.33 4.07 9.87
CA TYR A 75 1.61 3.66 10.47
C TYR A 75 2.35 2.55 9.69
N GLY A 76 1.64 1.79 8.87
CA GLY A 76 2.26 0.87 7.90
C GLY A 76 3.24 1.55 6.94
N VAL A 77 3.04 2.83 6.63
CA VAL A 77 3.99 3.67 5.87
C VAL A 77 5.32 3.73 6.61
N VAL A 78 5.32 4.13 7.88
CA VAL A 78 6.53 4.25 8.71
C VAL A 78 7.23 2.89 8.84
N CYS A 79 6.46 1.82 9.08
CA CYS A 79 6.99 0.47 9.13
C CYS A 79 7.60 0.03 7.78
N GLY A 80 6.98 0.41 6.66
CA GLY A 80 7.49 0.17 5.30
C GLY A 80 8.84 0.82 5.05
N VAL A 81 8.98 2.09 5.47
CA VAL A 81 10.27 2.80 5.41
C VAL A 81 11.34 2.09 6.24
N ARG A 82 11.01 1.71 7.48
CA ARG A 82 11.92 0.97 8.36
C ARG A 82 12.36 -0.36 7.73
N ALA A 83 11.44 -1.05 7.06
CA ALA A 83 11.68 -2.29 6.33
C ALA A 83 12.33 -2.08 4.94
N ARG A 84 12.71 -0.85 4.60
CA ARG A 84 13.30 -0.45 3.31
C ARG A 84 12.45 -0.89 2.12
N ARG A 85 11.13 -0.77 2.23
CA ARG A 85 10.18 -0.99 1.13
C ARG A 85 9.91 0.31 0.40
N GLN A 86 9.61 0.20 -0.90
CA GLN A 86 9.09 1.34 -1.65
C GLN A 86 7.74 1.73 -1.04
N VAL A 87 7.61 3.02 -0.71
CA VAL A 87 6.34 3.62 -0.28
C VAL A 87 5.80 4.46 -1.44
N VAL A 88 4.54 4.23 -1.77
CA VAL A 88 3.82 4.96 -2.81
C VAL A 88 2.56 5.57 -2.20
N PHE A 89 2.34 6.85 -2.43
CA PHE A 89 1.13 7.55 -2.02
C PHE A 89 0.20 7.75 -3.22
N VAL A 90 -1.09 7.49 -3.02
CA VAL A 90 -2.14 7.76 -4.02
C VAL A 90 -3.33 8.43 -3.36
N ASP A 91 -4.02 9.30 -4.09
CA ASP A 91 -5.26 9.91 -3.61
C ASP A 91 -6.42 8.93 -3.84
N VAL A 92 -7.45 9.01 -3.00
CA VAL A 92 -8.71 8.28 -3.20
C VAL A 92 -9.44 8.75 -4.47
N ASP A 93 -9.24 10.02 -4.85
CA ASP A 93 -9.62 10.58 -6.13
C ASP A 93 -8.59 10.19 -7.20
N GLU A 94 -9.03 9.41 -8.19
CA GLU A 94 -8.15 8.79 -9.19
C GLU A 94 -7.42 9.80 -10.07
N ASP A 95 -8.00 10.99 -10.22
CA ASP A 95 -7.48 12.05 -11.07
C ASP A 95 -6.45 12.93 -10.33
N ARG A 96 -6.34 12.77 -9.00
CA ARG A 96 -5.40 13.52 -8.17
C ARG A 96 -4.17 12.72 -7.79
N ARG A 97 -3.09 13.46 -7.52
CA ARG A 97 -1.92 12.92 -6.80
C ARG A 97 -2.09 13.24 -5.33
N ALA A 98 -1.86 12.26 -4.47
CA ALA A 98 -1.83 12.51 -3.04
C ALA A 98 -0.70 13.48 -2.69
N ALA A 99 -0.93 14.30 -1.66
CA ALA A 99 0.17 14.97 -0.99
C ALA A 99 1.04 13.93 -0.27
N VAL A 100 2.36 14.09 -0.32
CA VAL A 100 3.28 13.33 0.53
C VAL A 100 3.17 13.90 1.96
N PRO A 101 2.97 13.06 2.99
CA PRO A 101 2.86 13.54 4.37
C PRO A 101 4.12 14.27 4.84
N THR A 102 3.95 15.30 5.68
CA THR A 102 5.07 16.02 6.29
C THR A 102 5.98 15.08 7.08
N GLY A 103 7.30 15.26 6.94
CA GLY A 103 8.31 14.41 7.61
C GLY A 103 8.62 13.09 6.89
N MET A 104 7.93 12.78 5.79
CA MET A 104 8.31 11.68 4.91
C MET A 104 9.41 12.11 3.92
N ASN A 105 10.26 11.16 3.56
CA ASN A 105 11.39 11.38 2.65
C ASN A 105 10.90 11.79 1.23
N PRO A 106 11.48 12.83 0.60
CA PRO A 106 11.10 13.27 -0.75
C PRO A 106 11.34 12.25 -1.87
N HIS A 107 12.08 11.18 -1.62
CA HIS A 107 12.26 10.05 -2.55
C HIS A 107 11.10 9.05 -2.53
N MET A 108 10.12 9.20 -1.62
CA MET A 108 8.85 8.49 -1.72
C MET A 108 8.02 9.07 -2.88
N THR A 109 7.22 8.22 -3.52
CA THR A 109 6.56 8.60 -4.76
C THR A 109 5.08 8.83 -4.53
N ALA A 110 4.58 10.01 -4.91
CA ALA A 110 3.14 10.24 -5.05
C ALA A 110 2.76 10.11 -6.53
N VAL A 111 1.80 9.24 -6.82
CA VAL A 111 1.31 8.99 -8.18
C VAL A 111 -0.21 9.05 -8.22
N GLN A 112 -0.77 9.17 -9.43
CA GLN A 112 -2.20 8.98 -9.63
C GLN A 112 -2.52 7.47 -9.58
N MET A 113 -3.71 7.14 -9.11
CA MET A 113 -4.13 5.74 -8.97
C MET A 113 -4.04 4.94 -10.29
N PRO A 114 -4.48 5.46 -11.46
CA PRO A 114 -4.37 4.73 -12.73
C PRO A 114 -2.92 4.41 -13.11
N ALA A 115 -1.98 5.32 -12.82
CA ALA A 115 -0.57 5.10 -13.12
C ALA A 115 0.04 3.97 -12.26
N LEU A 116 -0.34 3.88 -10.99
CA LEU A 116 0.04 2.76 -10.12
C LEU A 116 -0.51 1.44 -10.64
N VAL A 117 -1.80 1.39 -10.96
CA VAL A 117 -2.47 0.17 -11.46
C VAL A 117 -1.81 -0.30 -12.76
N GLN A 118 -1.53 0.63 -13.68
CA GLN A 118 -0.83 0.33 -14.93
C GLN A 118 0.58 -0.23 -14.66
N ALA A 119 1.36 0.39 -13.77
CA ALA A 119 2.70 -0.07 -13.42
C ALA A 119 2.70 -1.49 -12.83
N CYS A 120 1.71 -1.81 -11.97
CA CYS A 120 1.52 -3.17 -11.45
C CYS A 120 1.21 -4.17 -12.58
N ALA A 121 0.34 -3.81 -13.53
CA ALA A 121 0.01 -4.65 -14.67
C ALA A 121 1.24 -4.92 -15.57
N ASP A 122 2.05 -3.89 -15.84
CA ASP A 122 3.29 -4.02 -16.63
C ASP A 122 4.32 -4.92 -15.95
N ALA A 123 4.49 -4.78 -14.63
CA ALA A 123 5.39 -5.62 -13.85
C ALA A 123 4.96 -7.08 -13.85
N LEU A 124 3.66 -7.35 -13.64
CA LEU A 124 3.12 -8.72 -13.66
C LEU A 124 3.29 -9.40 -15.03
N ARG A 125 3.09 -8.67 -16.14
CA ARG A 125 3.33 -9.20 -17.49
C ARG A 125 4.81 -9.57 -17.69
N THR A 126 5.71 -8.73 -17.19
CA THR A 126 7.16 -8.96 -17.28
C THR A 126 7.60 -10.20 -16.49
N GLU A 127 6.98 -10.44 -15.33
CA GLU A 127 7.23 -11.64 -14.52
C GLU A 127 6.70 -12.93 -15.17
N GLN A 128 5.62 -12.85 -15.95
CA GLN A 128 5.04 -13.99 -16.68
C GLN A 128 5.79 -14.34 -17.96
N GLY A 129 6.45 -13.37 -18.58
CA GLY A 129 7.27 -13.57 -19.79
C GLY A 129 8.70 -14.04 -19.52
N ARG A 130 9.09 -14.20 -18.24
CA ARG A 130 10.37 -14.77 -17.79
C ARG A 130 10.23 -16.23 -17.41
#